data_AF-A0A1L7LH46-F1
#
_entry.id   AF-A0A1L7LH46-F1
#
_cell.length_a   1.000
_cell.length_b   1.000
_cell.length_c   1.000
_cell.angle_alpha   90.00
_cell.angle_beta   90.00
_cell.angle_gamma   90.00
#
_symmetry.space_group_name_H-M   'P 1'
#
loop_
_entity.id
_entity.type
_entity.pdbx_description
1 polymer ?
#
loop_
_entity_poly.entity_id
_entity_poly.type
_entity_poly.pdbx_seq_one_letter_code
_entity_poly.pdbx_strand_id
1 'polypeptide(L)'
;MKKIIKFILPILLLVSLGINLNLILSKNPTEKFRNSEDKNLEIYKYLDSMQLANFEAKYNTGQKLVVYIGRPTCEDCNNFDKIFVKYIKQYDLSSKMIYVNVDELYKNKSKWERFKQTYDIKGTPSLVIYENKKVISKLDFEEMHGFTPDDIKKWMMENNLAEESDK
;
A
#
# COMPACT_ATOMS: atom_id res chain seq x y z
N MET A 1 44.05 -2.16 -36.49
CA MET A 1 42.57 -2.29 -36.50
C MET A 1 42.03 -3.56 -35.81
N LYS A 2 42.55 -4.77 -36.09
CA LYS A 2 42.05 -6.03 -35.46
C LYS A 2 42.19 -6.14 -33.93
N LYS A 3 43.15 -5.46 -33.31
CA LYS A 3 43.36 -5.48 -31.84
C LYS A 3 42.31 -4.67 -31.06
N ILE A 4 41.80 -3.58 -31.64
CA ILE A 4 40.81 -2.69 -31.01
C ILE A 4 39.43 -3.38 -30.96
N ILE A 5 39.08 -4.13 -32.02
CA ILE A 5 37.84 -4.91 -32.10
C ILE A 5 37.75 -5.99 -31.01
N LYS A 6 38.88 -6.58 -30.59
CA LYS A 6 38.91 -7.60 -29.53
C LYS A 6 38.52 -7.06 -28.16
N PHE A 7 38.65 -5.76 -27.91
CA PHE A 7 38.26 -5.13 -26.65
C PHE A 7 36.85 -4.53 -26.70
N ILE A 8 36.38 -4.11 -27.87
CA ILE A 8 35.02 -3.55 -28.04
C ILE A 8 33.95 -4.63 -27.83
N LEU A 9 34.15 -5.83 -28.35
CA LEU A 9 33.17 -6.91 -28.26
C LEU A 9 32.83 -7.35 -26.81
N PRO A 10 33.80 -7.57 -25.89
CA PRO A 10 33.49 -7.89 -24.50
C PRO A 10 32.87 -6.72 -23.73
N ILE A 11 33.23 -5.47 -24.05
CA ILE A 11 32.62 -4.28 -23.44
C ILE A 11 31.16 -4.16 -23.84
N LEU A 12 30.83 -4.38 -25.12
CA LEU A 12 29.45 -4.38 -25.60
C LEU A 12 28.60 -5.48 -24.93
N LEU A 13 29.19 -6.66 -24.72
CA LEU A 13 28.56 -7.76 -24.00
C LEU A 13 28.27 -7.41 -22.54
N LEU A 14 29.25 -6.82 -21.83
CA LEU A 14 29.08 -6.40 -20.43
C LEU A 14 28.05 -5.29 -20.26
N VAL A 15 28.00 -4.33 -21.18
CA VAL A 15 26.97 -3.28 -21.20
C VAL A 15 25.59 -3.89 -21.47
N SER A 16 25.46 -4.81 -22.43
CA SER A 16 24.20 -5.51 -22.69
C SER A 16 23.74 -6.34 -21.48
N LEU A 17 24.69 -6.96 -20.76
CA LEU A 17 24.40 -7.77 -19.59
C LEU A 17 23.93 -6.89 -18.43
N GLY A 18 24.57 -5.73 -18.23
CA GLY A 18 24.19 -4.75 -17.22
C GLY A 18 22.80 -4.15 -17.45
N ILE A 19 22.46 -3.84 -18.72
CA ILE A 19 21.13 -3.35 -19.10
C ILE A 19 20.06 -4.44 -18.85
N ASN A 20 20.34 -5.69 -19.23
CA ASN A 20 19.42 -6.81 -19.00
C ASN A 20 19.22 -7.11 -17.51
N LEU A 21 20.28 -7.06 -16.69
CA LEU A 21 20.19 -7.22 -15.23
C LEU A 21 19.37 -6.11 -14.57
N ASN A 22 19.55 -4.86 -14.99
CA ASN A 22 18.76 -3.74 -14.49
C ASN A 22 17.27 -3.89 -14.88
N LEU A 23 16.97 -4.34 -16.10
CA LEU A 23 15.59 -4.64 -16.52
C LEU A 23 14.96 -5.78 -15.70
N ILE A 24 15.72 -6.83 -15.37
CA ILE A 24 15.24 -7.96 -14.54
C ILE A 24 15.00 -7.52 -13.09
N LEU A 25 15.88 -6.67 -12.53
CA LEU A 25 15.73 -6.12 -11.18
C LEU A 25 14.64 -5.03 -11.09
N SER A 26 14.42 -4.27 -12.17
CA SER A 26 13.37 -3.26 -12.27
C SER A 26 11.99 -3.85 -12.57
N LYS A 27 11.91 -5.11 -13.03
CA LYS A 27 10.65 -5.81 -13.25
C LYS A 27 10.10 -6.31 -11.91
N ASN A 28 9.80 -5.39 -10.99
CA ASN A 28 8.78 -5.65 -9.99
C ASN A 28 7.46 -5.73 -10.75
N PRO A 29 6.87 -6.92 -10.94
CA PRO A 29 5.55 -6.98 -11.51
C PRO A 29 4.66 -6.34 -10.44
N THR A 30 4.12 -5.17 -10.73
CA THR A 30 2.81 -4.80 -10.20
C THR A 30 1.82 -5.79 -10.79
N GLU A 31 1.91 -7.05 -10.39
CA GLU A 31 0.93 -8.05 -10.75
C GLU A 31 -0.32 -7.71 -9.94
N LYS A 32 -1.25 -7.05 -10.62
CA LYS A 32 -2.66 -6.95 -10.26
C LYS A 32 -3.23 -8.35 -10.17
N PHE A 33 -2.92 -9.06 -9.09
CA PHE A 33 -3.62 -10.29 -8.73
C PHE A 33 -4.98 -9.87 -8.16
N ARG A 34 -5.94 -9.67 -9.07
CA ARG A 34 -7.35 -9.50 -8.73
C ARG A 34 -7.96 -10.90 -8.77
N ASN A 35 -8.19 -11.54 -7.62
CA ASN A 35 -9.04 -12.72 -7.58
C ASN A 35 -10.43 -12.35 -8.12
N SER A 36 -11.08 -13.29 -8.81
CA SER A 36 -12.35 -13.04 -9.50
C SER A 36 -13.51 -12.69 -8.56
N GLU A 37 -13.44 -13.09 -7.28
CA GLU A 37 -14.39 -12.70 -6.23
C GLU A 37 -14.12 -11.29 -5.67
N ASP A 38 -12.85 -10.84 -5.64
CA ASP A 38 -12.47 -9.50 -5.18
C ASP A 38 -12.97 -8.38 -6.11
N LYS A 39 -13.30 -8.69 -7.38
CA LYS A 39 -13.66 -7.70 -8.42
C LYS A 39 -14.88 -6.83 -8.08
N ASN A 40 -15.73 -7.25 -7.13
CA ASN A 40 -16.97 -6.55 -6.81
C ASN A 40 -16.89 -5.65 -5.57
N LEU A 41 -15.77 -5.63 -4.86
CA LEU A 41 -15.66 -4.82 -3.65
C LEU A 41 -15.36 -3.38 -4.02
N GLU A 42 -16.11 -2.48 -3.40
CA GLU A 42 -16.19 -1.08 -3.81
C GLU A 42 -14.84 -0.37 -3.72
N ILE A 43 -14.02 -0.69 -2.72
CA ILE A 43 -12.72 -0.05 -2.49
C ILE A 43 -11.71 -0.27 -3.64
N TYR A 44 -11.70 -1.44 -4.29
CA TYR A 44 -10.78 -1.74 -5.41
C TYR A 44 -11.13 -1.00 -6.71
N LYS A 45 -12.24 -0.25 -6.73
CA LYS A 45 -12.57 0.66 -7.82
C LYS A 45 -11.87 2.01 -7.65
N TYR A 46 -11.43 2.34 -6.45
CA TYR A 46 -10.92 3.67 -6.10
C TYR A 46 -9.45 3.65 -5.66
N LEU A 47 -9.00 2.60 -4.96
CA LEU A 47 -7.59 2.45 -4.60
C LEU A 47 -6.97 1.29 -5.36
N ASP A 48 -5.72 1.50 -5.79
CA ASP A 48 -4.86 0.36 -6.13
C ASP A 48 -4.65 -0.50 -4.88
N SER A 49 -4.48 -1.80 -5.09
CA SER A 49 -4.21 -2.74 -4.01
C SER A 49 -2.83 -3.36 -4.13
N MET A 50 -2.20 -3.55 -2.98
CA MET A 50 -0.91 -4.19 -2.84
C MET A 50 -1.04 -5.51 -2.09
N GLN A 51 -0.45 -6.56 -2.67
CA GLN A 51 -0.32 -7.84 -1.99
C GLN A 51 0.51 -7.68 -0.71
N LEU A 52 0.18 -8.49 0.31
CA LEU A 52 0.86 -8.46 1.60
C LEU A 52 2.39 -8.53 1.46
N ALA A 53 2.92 -9.49 0.69
CA ALA A 53 4.37 -9.64 0.49
C ALA A 53 5.03 -8.38 -0.12
N ASN A 54 4.35 -7.69 -1.03
CA ASN A 54 4.84 -6.44 -1.63
C ASN A 54 4.80 -5.27 -0.63
N PHE A 55 3.79 -5.25 0.24
CA PHE A 55 3.71 -4.29 1.35
C PHE A 55 4.88 -4.50 2.31
N GLU A 56 5.13 -5.74 2.73
CA GLU A 56 6.25 -6.06 3.63
C GLU A 56 7.60 -5.69 2.98
N ALA A 57 7.79 -6.00 1.70
CA ALA A 57 8.99 -5.64 0.95
C ALA A 57 9.21 -4.12 0.91
N LYS A 58 8.18 -3.34 0.55
CA LYS A 58 8.24 -1.87 0.52
C LYS A 58 8.42 -1.25 1.90
N TYR A 59 7.77 -1.79 2.93
CA TYR A 59 7.98 -1.35 4.30
C TYR A 59 9.45 -1.52 4.70
N ASN A 60 10.05 -2.66 4.36
CA ASN A 60 11.44 -2.96 4.69
C ASN A 60 12.46 -2.06 3.99
N THR A 61 12.11 -1.42 2.86
CA THR A 61 12.99 -0.41 2.25
C THR A 61 13.02 0.90 3.05
N GLY A 62 12.10 1.11 3.99
CA GLY A 62 11.97 2.34 4.78
C GLY A 62 11.32 3.50 4.02
N GLN A 63 10.81 3.27 2.81
CA GLN A 63 10.12 4.30 2.04
C GLN A 63 8.84 4.74 2.76
N LYS A 64 8.42 5.99 2.52
CA LYS A 64 7.13 6.47 2.99
C LYS A 64 6.00 5.67 2.34
N LEU A 65 5.10 5.14 3.15
CA LEU A 65 3.92 4.40 2.72
C LEU A 65 2.69 4.99 3.41
N VAL A 66 1.71 5.39 2.62
CA VAL A 66 0.38 5.77 3.12
C VAL A 66 -0.56 4.64 2.73
N VAL A 67 -1.08 3.93 3.72
CA VAL A 67 -1.83 2.69 3.49
C VAL A 67 -3.19 2.73 4.16
N TYR A 68 -4.15 2.10 3.51
CA TYR A 68 -5.38 1.64 4.15
C TYR A 68 -5.30 0.11 4.27
N ILE A 69 -5.25 -0.39 5.51
CA ILE A 69 -5.27 -1.83 5.82
C ILE A 69 -6.70 -2.23 6.15
N GLY A 70 -7.27 -3.16 5.38
CA GLY A 70 -8.66 -3.59 5.54
C GLY A 70 -8.93 -5.01 5.07
N ARG A 71 -10.19 -5.44 5.22
CA ARG A 71 -10.65 -6.78 4.86
C ARG A 71 -12.03 -6.70 4.21
N PRO A 72 -12.23 -7.31 3.03
CA PRO A 72 -13.55 -7.42 2.41
C PRO A 72 -14.62 -8.11 3.26
N THR A 73 -14.26 -9.13 4.04
CA THR A 73 -15.24 -9.86 4.86
C THR A 73 -15.53 -9.20 6.21
N CYS A 74 -15.05 -7.97 6.43
CA CYS A 74 -15.21 -7.24 7.68
C CYS A 74 -16.37 -6.26 7.59
N GLU A 75 -17.34 -6.38 8.49
CA GLU A 75 -18.48 -5.46 8.56
C GLU A 75 -18.04 -4.01 8.78
N ASP A 76 -17.13 -3.76 9.73
CA ASP A 76 -16.63 -2.42 10.01
C ASP A 76 -15.88 -1.80 8.81
N CYS A 77 -15.05 -2.58 8.10
CA CYS A 77 -14.41 -2.12 6.87
C CYS A 77 -15.45 -1.78 5.80
N ASN A 78 -16.46 -2.62 5.61
CA ASN A 78 -17.52 -2.38 4.62
C ASN A 78 -18.34 -1.13 4.95
N ASN A 79 -18.56 -0.83 6.23
CA ASN A 79 -19.22 0.40 6.65
C ASN A 79 -18.34 1.63 6.49
N PHE A 80 -17.05 1.51 6.84
CA PHE A 80 -16.05 2.55 6.61
C PHE A 80 -15.89 2.87 5.12
N ASP A 81 -15.80 1.86 4.26
CA ASP A 81 -15.59 1.99 2.81
C ASP A 81 -16.66 2.89 2.17
N LYS A 82 -17.94 2.73 2.55
CA LYS A 82 -19.07 3.56 2.05
C LYS A 82 -18.86 5.06 2.29
N ILE A 83 -18.17 5.41 3.37
CA ILE A 83 -17.85 6.79 3.73
C ILE A 83 -16.53 7.18 3.06
N PHE A 84 -15.51 6.34 3.19
CA PHE A 84 -14.15 6.65 2.77
C PHE A 84 -14.00 6.84 1.26
N VAL A 85 -14.78 6.12 0.44
CA VAL A 85 -14.80 6.33 -1.02
C VAL A 85 -15.25 7.73 -1.44
N LYS A 86 -16.03 8.44 -0.61
CA LYS A 86 -16.35 9.86 -0.85
C LYS A 86 -15.10 10.73 -0.70
N TYR A 87 -14.30 10.47 0.33
CA TYR A 87 -13.04 11.18 0.58
C TYR A 87 -11.95 10.84 -0.42
N ILE A 88 -11.85 9.57 -0.85
CA ILE A 88 -10.91 9.17 -1.90
C ILE A 88 -11.13 9.98 -3.16
N LYS A 89 -12.40 10.16 -3.58
CA LYS A 89 -12.76 10.98 -4.73
C LYS A 89 -12.50 12.47 -4.49
N GLN A 90 -12.95 12.98 -3.34
CA GLN A 90 -12.87 14.41 -3.04
C GLN A 90 -11.43 14.92 -2.96
N TYR A 91 -10.50 14.11 -2.44
CA TYR A 91 -9.12 14.52 -2.17
C TYR A 91 -8.08 13.82 -3.06
N ASP A 92 -8.53 13.14 -4.12
CA ASP A 92 -7.72 12.35 -5.04
C ASP A 92 -6.73 11.43 -4.32
N LEU A 93 -7.23 10.63 -3.36
CA LEU A 93 -6.37 9.76 -2.55
C LEU A 93 -5.83 8.56 -3.33
N SER A 94 -6.40 8.27 -4.51
CA SER A 94 -6.01 7.15 -5.38
C SER A 94 -4.53 7.18 -5.77
N SER A 95 -3.94 8.37 -5.90
CA SER A 95 -2.53 8.56 -6.22
C SER A 95 -1.63 8.63 -4.97
N LYS A 96 -2.21 8.80 -3.78
CA LYS A 96 -1.51 9.08 -2.52
C LYS A 96 -1.51 7.89 -1.57
N MET A 97 -2.44 6.96 -1.71
CA MET A 97 -2.69 5.86 -0.78
C MET A 97 -2.86 4.53 -1.50
N ILE A 98 -2.48 3.45 -0.83
CA ILE A 98 -2.65 2.09 -1.34
C ILE A 98 -3.42 1.21 -0.37
N TYR A 99 -4.28 0.34 -0.90
CA TYR A 99 -5.06 -0.60 -0.10
C TYR A 99 -4.30 -1.91 0.11
N VAL A 100 -4.19 -2.36 1.35
CA VAL A 100 -3.61 -3.65 1.72
C VAL A 100 -4.71 -4.56 2.25
N ASN A 101 -5.07 -5.56 1.45
CA ASN A 101 -6.04 -6.57 1.84
C ASN A 101 -5.36 -7.60 2.76
N VAL A 102 -5.87 -7.76 3.99
CA VAL A 102 -5.38 -8.73 4.97
C VAL A 102 -6.36 -9.88 5.25
N ASP A 103 -7.34 -10.11 4.39
CA ASP A 103 -8.39 -11.14 4.56
C ASP A 103 -7.81 -12.54 4.73
N GLU A 104 -6.92 -12.96 3.82
CA GLU A 104 -6.26 -14.27 3.89
C GLU A 104 -5.36 -14.39 5.12
N LEU A 105 -4.69 -13.30 5.51
CA LEU A 105 -3.86 -13.26 6.70
C LEU A 105 -4.70 -13.45 7.97
N TYR A 106 -5.87 -12.81 8.02
CA TYR A 106 -6.78 -12.85 9.16
C TYR A 106 -7.28 -14.27 9.48
N LYS A 107 -7.40 -15.14 8.46
CA LYS A 107 -7.76 -16.57 8.65
C LYS A 107 -6.75 -17.33 9.53
N ASN A 108 -5.51 -16.85 9.62
CA ASN A 108 -4.49 -17.40 10.52
C ASN A 108 -4.26 -16.46 11.71
N LYS A 109 -4.89 -16.77 12.85
CA LYS A 109 -4.83 -15.96 14.08
C LYS A 109 -3.39 -15.62 14.52
N SER A 110 -2.49 -16.60 14.52
CA SER A 110 -1.10 -16.38 14.97
C SER A 110 -0.35 -15.42 14.05
N LYS A 111 -0.50 -15.58 12.72
CA LYS A 111 0.11 -14.66 11.75
C LYS A 111 -0.51 -13.27 11.83
N TRP A 112 -1.83 -13.19 12.04
CA TRP A 112 -2.53 -11.92 12.22
C TRP A 112 -2.06 -11.15 13.45
N GLU A 113 -1.94 -11.82 14.60
CA GLU A 113 -1.41 -11.18 15.82
C GLU A 113 0.03 -10.68 15.63
N ARG A 114 0.87 -11.48 14.95
CA ARG A 114 2.24 -11.05 14.63
C ARG A 114 2.26 -9.84 13.70
N PHE A 115 1.38 -9.80 12.70
CA PHE A 115 1.27 -8.67 11.78
C PHE A 115 0.87 -7.40 12.52
N LYS A 116 -0.17 -7.46 13.35
CA LYS A 116 -0.60 -6.35 14.20
C LYS A 116 0.53 -5.78 15.06
N GLN A 117 1.30 -6.67 15.70
CA GLN A 117 2.46 -6.26 16.51
C GLN A 117 3.60 -5.66 15.66
N THR A 118 3.87 -6.23 14.49
CA THR A 118 4.96 -5.80 13.61
C THR A 118 4.69 -4.42 13.02
N TYR A 119 3.44 -4.15 12.65
CA TYR A 119 3.02 -2.93 11.96
C TYR A 119 2.26 -1.94 12.87
N ASP A 120 2.21 -2.21 14.17
CA ASP A 120 1.56 -1.39 15.21
C ASP A 120 0.12 -0.93 14.88
N ILE A 121 -0.69 -1.90 14.46
CA ILE A 121 -2.15 -1.75 14.31
C ILE A 121 -2.88 -2.67 15.30
N LYS A 122 -4.10 -2.32 15.69
CA LYS A 122 -4.94 -3.14 16.59
C LYS A 122 -5.99 -3.93 15.83
N GLY A 123 -6.40 -3.47 14.65
CA GLY A 123 -7.36 -4.19 13.84
C GLY A 123 -7.49 -3.66 12.42
N THR A 124 -8.71 -3.70 11.92
CA THR A 124 -9.10 -3.14 10.62
C THR A 124 -10.51 -2.56 10.77
N PRO A 125 -10.85 -1.46 10.09
CA PRO A 125 -10.01 -0.71 9.17
C PRO A 125 -8.95 0.13 9.89
N SER A 126 -7.77 0.28 9.30
CA SER A 126 -6.73 1.17 9.81
C SER A 126 -6.09 1.97 8.68
N LEU A 127 -6.03 3.30 8.83
CA LEU A 127 -5.25 4.19 7.99
C LEU A 127 -3.91 4.42 8.66
N VAL A 128 -2.81 4.20 7.95
CA VAL A 128 -1.47 4.29 8.56
C VAL A 128 -0.48 4.93 7.60
N ILE A 129 0.37 5.78 8.14
CA ILE A 129 1.57 6.28 7.46
C ILE A 129 2.78 5.65 8.11
N TYR A 130 3.54 4.91 7.30
CA TYR A 130 4.85 4.41 7.67
C TYR A 130 5.94 5.23 7.01
N GLU A 131 7.04 5.45 7.72
CA GLU A 131 8.28 5.99 7.15
C GLU A 131 9.46 5.49 7.99
N ASN A 132 10.57 5.13 7.35
CA ASN A 132 11.73 4.57 8.03
C ASN A 132 11.39 3.39 8.97
N LYS A 133 10.42 2.56 8.54
CA LYS A 133 9.89 1.40 9.29
C LYS A 133 9.24 1.77 10.65
N LYS A 134 8.71 2.97 10.77
CA LYS A 134 7.97 3.44 11.96
C LYS A 134 6.62 3.96 11.57
N VAL A 135 5.65 3.84 12.48
CA VAL A 135 4.38 4.55 12.36
C VAL A 135 4.64 6.03 12.59
N ILE A 136 4.30 6.85 11.60
CA ILE A 136 4.35 8.31 11.67
C ILE A 136 3.00 8.85 12.14
N SER A 137 1.91 8.29 11.62
CA SER A 137 0.55 8.61 12.01
C SER A 137 -0.34 7.40 11.75
N LYS A 138 -1.38 7.22 12.57
CA LYS A 138 -2.39 6.19 12.34
C LYS A 138 -3.76 6.66 12.81
N LEU A 139 -4.78 6.09 12.18
CA LEU A 139 -6.16 6.11 12.61
C LEU A 139 -6.60 4.63 12.61
N ASP A 140 -6.67 4.02 13.79
CA ASP A 140 -6.95 2.57 13.98
C ASP A 140 -8.28 2.32 14.70
N PHE A 141 -9.17 1.54 14.08
CA PHE A 141 -10.58 1.49 14.45
C PHE A 141 -10.78 0.85 15.82
N GLU A 142 -10.01 -0.18 16.12
CA GLU A 142 -10.07 -0.88 17.40
C GLU A 142 -9.45 -0.04 18.52
N GLU A 143 -8.39 0.72 18.21
CA GLU A 143 -7.74 1.62 19.18
C GLU A 143 -8.63 2.81 19.56
N MET A 144 -9.39 3.33 18.59
CA MET A 144 -10.30 4.47 18.79
C MET A 144 -11.72 4.07 19.21
N HIS A 145 -12.03 2.76 19.21
CA HIS A 145 -13.39 2.24 19.39
C HIS A 145 -14.39 2.79 18.36
N GLY A 146 -13.93 2.89 17.11
CA GLY A 146 -14.64 3.49 15.98
C GLY A 146 -14.07 4.85 15.55
N PHE A 147 -14.52 5.36 14.40
CA PHE A 147 -14.21 6.72 13.97
C PHE A 147 -15.44 7.43 13.42
N THR A 148 -15.51 8.73 13.63
CA THR A 148 -16.46 9.61 12.96
C THR A 148 -15.91 10.12 11.62
N PRO A 149 -16.76 10.64 10.73
CA PRO A 149 -16.32 11.34 9.52
C PRO A 149 -15.33 12.49 9.81
N ASP A 150 -15.50 13.17 10.94
CA ASP A 150 -14.61 14.27 11.36
C ASP A 150 -13.23 13.75 11.78
N ASP A 151 -13.15 12.60 12.44
CA ASP A 151 -11.87 11.97 12.78
C ASP A 151 -11.07 11.61 11.52
N ILE A 152 -11.76 11.06 10.51
CA ILE A 152 -11.15 10.72 9.21
C ILE A 152 -10.64 11.99 8.54
N LYS A 153 -11.47 13.05 8.49
CA LYS A 153 -11.10 14.32 7.88
C LYS A 153 -9.91 14.97 8.59
N LYS A 154 -9.96 15.02 9.92
CA LYS A 154 -8.88 15.56 10.76
C LYS A 154 -7.57 14.82 10.50
N TRP A 155 -7.59 13.49 10.54
CA TRP A 155 -6.39 12.69 10.26
C TRP A 155 -5.83 12.96 8.87
N MET A 156 -6.67 13.07 7.83
CA MET A 156 -6.20 13.40 6.48
C MET A 156 -5.58 14.81 6.40
N MET A 157 -6.15 15.79 7.10
CA MET A 157 -5.64 17.17 7.13
C MET A 157 -4.29 17.26 7.86
N GLU A 158 -4.18 16.65 9.05
CA GLU A 158 -2.93 16.61 9.83
C GLU A 158 -1.78 15.96 9.05
N ASN A 159 -2.11 15.08 8.09
CA ASN A 159 -1.13 14.36 7.28
C ASN A 159 -0.96 14.91 5.85
N ASN A 160 -1.53 16.09 5.54
CA ASN A 160 -1.47 16.72 4.21
C ASN A 160 -2.00 15.83 3.07
N LEU A 161 -3.00 15.00 3.37
CA LEU A 161 -3.70 14.18 2.37
C LEU A 161 -4.94 14.90 1.82
N ALA A 162 -5.52 15.78 2.64
CA ALA A 162 -6.63 16.65 2.32
C ALA A 162 -6.28 18.10 2.66
N GLU A 163 -6.77 19.03 1.86
CA GLU A 163 -6.73 20.46 2.14
C GLU A 163 -8.15 20.93 2.51
N GLU A 164 -8.26 22.02 3.27
CA GLU A 164 -9.54 22.70 3.39
C GLU A 164 -9.92 23.18 1.99
N SER A 165 -10.98 22.60 1.43
CA SER A 165 -11.60 23.18 0.24
C SER A 165 -12.16 24.53 0.68
N ASP A 166 -11.57 25.63 0.20
CA ASP A 166 -12.18 26.95 0.26
C ASP A 166 -13.63 26.80 -0.20
N LYS A 167 -14.56 27.07 0.72
CA LYS A 167 -16.00 27.08 0.42
C LYS A 167 -16.34 28.19 -0.55
#